data_AF-B0VG22-F1
#
_entry.id   AF-B0VG22-F1
#
_cell.length_a   1.000
_cell.length_b   1.000
_cell.length_c   1.000
_cell.angle_alpha   90.00
_cell.angle_beta   90.00
_cell.angle_gamma   90.00
#
_symmetry.space_group_name_H-M   'P 1'
#
loop_
_entity.id
_entity.type
_entity.pdbx_description
1 polymer ?
#
loop_
_entity_poly.entity_id
_entity_poly.type
_entity_poly.pdbx_seq_one_letter_code
_entity_poly.pdbx_strand_id
1 'polypeptide(L)'
;MPPKTVPPEAMSAEEKFNALANLKDKLEDNFISLGQLLSEIKRSKLYLYKGYENFKDFVEMEYQLSGTLAGKLMSTFDLFIEEMDIDETEVKEIGFDRLQMIKPFMKNADWNVRDEWIHKAEEMPFKELREHIKELKQKEKESNIDLKEVYIEQFWEKMTGWFNCSRKELNFKLALYFQDADLDNIKKIIKERQRLFELETQNKKE
;
A
#
# COMPACT_ATOMS: atom_id res chain seq x y z
N MET A 1 -7.60 -3.87 -42.86
CA MET A 1 -7.48 -2.39 -42.79
C MET A 1 -7.84 -1.97 -41.38
N PRO A 2 -6.99 -1.20 -40.66
CA PRO A 2 -7.45 -0.56 -39.43
C PRO A 2 -8.61 0.39 -39.78
N PRO A 3 -9.68 0.44 -38.99
CA PRO A 3 -10.78 1.35 -39.23
C PRO A 3 -10.24 2.79 -39.22
N LYS A 4 -10.59 3.58 -40.25
CA LYS A 4 -10.25 5.01 -40.29
C LYS A 4 -10.86 5.66 -39.05
N THR A 5 -10.02 6.10 -38.13
CA THR A 5 -10.44 6.84 -36.95
C THR A 5 -11.03 8.17 -37.41
N VAL A 6 -12.31 8.38 -37.16
CA VAL A 6 -12.96 9.67 -37.39
C VAL A 6 -12.30 10.70 -36.46
N PRO A 7 -11.89 11.88 -36.95
CA PRO A 7 -11.30 12.91 -36.11
C PRO A 7 -12.25 13.29 -34.96
N PRO A 8 -11.75 13.51 -33.72
CA PRO A 8 -12.60 13.88 -32.59
C PRO A 8 -13.46 15.13 -32.84
N GLU A 9 -13.01 16.02 -33.72
CA GLU A 9 -13.71 17.26 -34.09
C GLU A 9 -14.98 17.01 -34.91
N ALA A 10 -15.06 15.87 -35.61
CA ALA A 10 -16.19 15.49 -36.45
C ALA A 10 -17.22 14.58 -35.74
N MET A 11 -16.96 14.19 -34.49
CA MET A 11 -17.83 13.33 -33.71
C MET A 11 -18.81 14.14 -32.86
N SER A 12 -20.06 13.71 -32.80
CA SER A 12 -21.04 14.17 -31.83
C SER A 12 -20.62 13.83 -30.39
N ALA A 13 -21.26 14.46 -29.40
CA ALA A 13 -20.96 14.20 -27.98
C ALA A 13 -21.21 12.72 -27.60
N GLU A 14 -22.30 12.14 -28.09
CA GLU A 14 -22.66 10.74 -27.81
C GLU A 14 -21.66 9.75 -28.43
N GLU A 15 -21.23 10.00 -29.68
CA GLU A 15 -20.18 9.19 -30.32
C GLU A 15 -18.86 9.27 -29.56
N LYS A 16 -18.52 10.44 -28.99
CA LYS A 16 -17.31 10.60 -28.16
C LYS A 16 -17.40 9.77 -26.88
N PHE A 17 -18.54 9.80 -26.19
CA PHE A 17 -18.74 8.99 -24.99
C PHE A 17 -18.67 7.49 -25.29
N ASN A 18 -19.30 7.05 -26.37
CA ASN A 18 -19.25 5.65 -26.80
C ASN A 18 -17.83 5.22 -27.21
N ALA A 19 -17.09 6.07 -27.92
CA ALA A 19 -15.70 5.80 -28.27
C ALA A 19 -14.79 5.73 -27.04
N LEU A 20 -15.00 6.62 -26.06
CA LEU A 20 -14.27 6.59 -24.81
C LEU A 20 -14.52 5.30 -24.02
N ALA A 21 -15.79 4.89 -23.88
CA ALA A 21 -16.15 3.63 -23.22
C ALA A 21 -15.48 2.42 -23.88
N ASN A 22 -15.60 2.33 -25.21
CA ASN A 22 -14.98 1.24 -25.98
C ASN A 22 -13.45 1.19 -25.86
N LEU A 23 -12.78 2.36 -25.80
CA LEU A 23 -11.32 2.41 -25.61
C LEU A 23 -10.93 2.00 -24.19
N LYS A 24 -11.72 2.40 -23.20
CA LYS A 24 -11.52 2.03 -21.80
C LYS A 24 -11.70 0.51 -21.62
N ASP A 25 -12.73 -0.09 -22.20
CA ASP A 25 -12.94 -1.54 -22.11
C ASP A 25 -11.82 -2.31 -22.82
N LYS A 26 -11.34 -1.84 -23.96
CA LYS A 26 -10.14 -2.43 -24.61
C LYS A 26 -8.88 -2.33 -23.75
N LEU A 27 -8.71 -1.28 -22.95
CA LEU A 27 -7.58 -1.21 -22.02
C LEU A 27 -7.72 -2.24 -20.91
N GLU A 28 -8.94 -2.41 -20.37
CA GLU A 28 -9.24 -3.42 -19.36
C GLU A 28 -9.04 -4.84 -19.90
N ASP A 29 -9.47 -5.12 -21.13
CA ASP A 29 -9.29 -6.43 -21.74
C ASP A 29 -7.82 -6.81 -21.92
N ASN A 30 -6.95 -5.82 -22.20
CA ASN A 30 -5.57 -6.07 -22.55
C ASN A 30 -4.61 -6.11 -21.35
N PHE A 31 -4.97 -5.56 -20.18
CA PHE A 31 -4.00 -5.47 -19.07
C PHE A 31 -3.59 -6.84 -18.55
N ILE A 32 -4.51 -7.82 -18.54
CA ILE A 32 -4.21 -9.18 -18.08
C ILE A 32 -3.29 -9.86 -19.08
N SER A 33 -3.62 -9.85 -20.37
CA SER A 33 -2.79 -10.47 -21.40
C SER A 33 -1.41 -9.82 -21.50
N LEU A 34 -1.32 -8.50 -21.33
CA LEU A 34 -0.03 -7.80 -21.20
C LEU A 34 0.73 -8.26 -19.95
N GLY A 35 0.06 -8.37 -18.80
CA GLY A 35 0.65 -8.86 -17.56
C GLY A 35 1.21 -10.27 -17.69
N GLN A 36 0.46 -11.17 -18.32
CA GLN A 36 0.87 -12.54 -18.63
C GLN A 36 2.13 -12.56 -19.50
N LEU A 37 2.09 -11.92 -20.68
CA LEU A 37 3.22 -11.91 -21.61
C LEU A 37 4.47 -11.31 -20.99
N LEU A 38 4.34 -10.21 -20.26
CA LEU A 38 5.45 -9.60 -19.54
C LEU A 38 6.02 -10.54 -18.46
N SER A 39 5.15 -11.28 -17.76
CA SER A 39 5.57 -12.24 -16.74
C SER A 39 6.34 -13.41 -17.35
N GLU A 40 5.81 -13.99 -18.42
CA GLU A 40 6.47 -15.07 -19.16
C GLU A 40 7.83 -14.62 -19.70
N ILE A 41 7.91 -13.46 -20.37
CA ILE A 41 9.17 -12.90 -20.90
C ILE A 41 10.20 -12.68 -19.80
N LYS A 42 9.78 -12.15 -18.65
CA LYS A 42 10.70 -11.90 -17.53
C LYS A 42 11.18 -13.21 -16.90
N ARG A 43 10.27 -14.17 -16.63
CA ARG A 43 10.57 -15.48 -16.03
C ARG A 43 11.54 -16.28 -16.91
N SER A 44 11.31 -16.28 -18.22
CA SER A 44 12.13 -16.97 -19.23
C SER A 44 13.38 -16.18 -19.67
N LYS A 45 13.54 -14.94 -19.20
CA LYS A 45 14.63 -14.02 -19.56
C LYS A 45 14.77 -13.77 -21.07
N LEU A 46 13.67 -13.78 -21.82
CA LEU A 46 13.68 -13.57 -23.29
C LEU A 46 14.19 -12.18 -23.70
N TYR A 47 14.20 -11.20 -22.78
CA TYR A 47 14.83 -9.90 -23.00
C TYR A 47 16.34 -10.00 -23.29
N LEU A 48 17.02 -11.05 -22.81
CA LEU A 48 18.42 -11.33 -23.13
C LEU A 48 18.63 -11.62 -24.63
N TYR A 49 17.66 -12.30 -25.27
CA TYR A 49 17.70 -12.58 -26.71
C TYR A 49 17.66 -11.29 -27.55
N LYS A 50 17.12 -10.22 -26.98
CA LYS A 50 17.06 -8.89 -27.58
C LYS A 50 18.28 -8.02 -27.23
N GLY A 51 19.24 -8.55 -26.48
CA GLY A 51 20.49 -7.85 -26.12
C GLY A 51 20.39 -6.95 -24.89
N TYR A 52 19.29 -7.00 -24.13
CA TYR A 52 19.13 -6.20 -22.91
C TYR A 52 19.66 -6.95 -21.69
N GLU A 53 20.41 -6.26 -20.81
CA GLU A 53 20.95 -6.88 -19.59
C GLU A 53 19.87 -7.09 -18.51
N ASN A 54 18.85 -6.23 -18.49
CA ASN A 54 17.77 -6.30 -17.53
C ASN A 54 16.41 -6.06 -18.18
N PHE A 55 15.37 -6.63 -17.57
CA PHE A 55 14.01 -6.56 -18.08
C PHE A 55 13.44 -5.13 -18.12
N LYS A 56 13.87 -4.26 -17.19
CA LYS A 56 13.36 -2.90 -17.09
C LYS A 56 13.76 -2.10 -18.34
N ASP A 57 15.03 -2.14 -18.72
CA ASP A 57 15.52 -1.42 -19.89
C ASP A 57 14.86 -1.94 -21.17
N PHE A 58 14.64 -3.26 -21.26
CA PHE A 58 13.91 -3.87 -22.38
C PHE A 58 12.50 -3.28 -22.55
N VAL A 59 11.70 -3.23 -21.47
CA VAL A 59 10.31 -2.72 -21.59
C VAL A 59 10.26 -1.21 -21.83
N GLU A 60 11.20 -0.47 -21.25
CA GLU A 60 11.27 0.99 -21.40
C GLU A 60 11.76 1.40 -22.79
N MET A 61 12.75 0.70 -23.36
CA MET A 61 13.32 1.06 -24.67
C MET A 61 12.51 0.52 -25.86
N GLU A 62 12.06 -0.74 -25.82
CA GLU A 62 11.34 -1.35 -26.95
C GLU A 62 9.87 -0.93 -27.01
N TYR A 63 9.22 -0.81 -25.84
CA TYR A 63 7.77 -0.63 -25.76
C TYR A 63 7.35 0.68 -25.12
N GLN A 64 8.29 1.52 -24.67
CA GLN A 64 8.00 2.79 -24.01
C GLN A 64 7.09 2.64 -22.78
N LEU A 65 7.13 1.47 -22.13
CA LEU A 65 6.38 1.17 -20.92
C LEU A 65 7.28 1.39 -19.72
N SER A 66 6.84 2.22 -18.77
CA SER A 66 7.58 2.38 -17.51
C SER A 66 7.74 1.04 -16.80
N GLY A 67 8.92 0.79 -16.23
CA GLY A 67 9.17 -0.43 -15.46
C GLY A 67 8.19 -0.63 -14.30
N THR A 68 7.70 0.47 -13.71
CA THR A 68 6.66 0.44 -12.67
C THR A 68 5.33 -0.09 -13.19
N LEU A 69 4.86 0.38 -14.35
CA LEU A 69 3.61 -0.10 -14.95
C LEU A 69 3.74 -1.56 -15.36
N ALA A 70 4.83 -1.93 -16.04
CA ALA A 70 5.12 -3.31 -16.42
C ALA A 70 5.14 -4.23 -15.19
N GLY A 71 5.79 -3.80 -14.11
CA GLY A 71 5.80 -4.51 -12.84
C GLY A 71 4.41 -4.68 -12.23
N LYS A 72 3.57 -3.64 -12.24
CA LYS A 72 2.18 -3.72 -11.75
C LYS A 72 1.34 -4.69 -12.58
N LEU A 73 1.39 -4.63 -13.91
CA LEU A 73 0.67 -5.53 -14.81
C LEU A 73 1.02 -6.99 -14.53
N MET A 74 2.31 -7.31 -14.58
CA MET A 74 2.83 -8.63 -14.27
C MET A 74 2.35 -9.16 -12.93
N SER A 75 2.56 -8.38 -11.88
CA SER A 75 2.25 -8.83 -10.54
C SER A 75 0.75 -8.82 -10.23
N THR A 76 -0.09 -8.31 -11.13
CA THR A 76 -1.55 -8.47 -11.07
C THR A 76 -1.90 -9.84 -11.60
N PHE A 77 -1.42 -10.18 -12.81
CA PHE A 77 -1.54 -11.52 -13.37
C PHE A 77 -1.00 -12.60 -12.41
N ASP A 78 0.23 -12.42 -11.92
CA ASP A 78 0.88 -13.41 -11.03
C ASP A 78 0.09 -13.66 -9.74
N LEU A 79 -0.57 -12.64 -9.19
CA LEU A 79 -1.30 -12.77 -7.92
C LEU A 79 -2.72 -13.27 -8.14
N PHE A 80 -3.50 -12.60 -8.99
CA PHE A 80 -4.93 -12.85 -9.09
C PHE A 80 -5.24 -14.07 -9.96
N ILE A 81 -4.48 -14.27 -11.05
CA ILE A 81 -4.70 -15.39 -11.97
C ILE A 81 -3.87 -16.60 -11.53
N GLU A 82 -2.56 -16.44 -11.37
CA GLU A 82 -1.68 -17.61 -11.14
C GLU A 82 -1.67 -18.10 -9.68
N GLU A 83 -1.63 -17.20 -8.69
CA GLU A 83 -1.57 -17.58 -7.28
C GLU A 83 -2.96 -17.85 -6.68
N MET A 84 -3.95 -17.02 -7.04
CA MET A 84 -5.31 -17.10 -6.50
C MET A 84 -6.31 -17.88 -7.37
N ASP A 85 -5.94 -18.23 -8.61
CA ASP A 85 -6.78 -18.99 -9.55
C ASP A 85 -8.16 -18.34 -9.79
N ILE A 86 -8.20 -17.00 -9.83
CA ILE A 86 -9.42 -16.25 -10.16
C ILE A 86 -9.61 -16.24 -11.67
N ASP A 87 -10.86 -16.37 -12.13
CA ASP A 87 -11.17 -16.32 -13.55
C ASP A 87 -10.81 -14.97 -14.19
N GLU A 88 -10.28 -15.03 -15.42
CA GLU A 88 -9.86 -13.83 -16.16
C GLU A 88 -11.02 -12.83 -16.34
N THR A 89 -12.25 -13.31 -16.51
CA THR A 89 -13.44 -12.48 -16.67
C THR A 89 -13.72 -11.68 -15.40
N GLU A 90 -13.68 -12.34 -14.24
CA GLU A 90 -13.89 -11.70 -12.94
C GLU A 90 -12.82 -10.62 -12.67
N VAL A 91 -11.55 -10.94 -12.97
CA VAL A 91 -10.46 -9.97 -12.83
C VAL A 91 -10.64 -8.75 -13.76
N LYS A 92 -11.17 -8.94 -14.98
CA LYS A 92 -11.51 -7.82 -15.89
C LYS A 92 -12.67 -6.98 -15.37
N GLU A 93 -13.70 -7.62 -14.83
CA GLU A 93 -14.87 -6.93 -14.29
C GLU A 93 -14.49 -6.07 -13.07
N ILE A 94 -13.60 -6.56 -12.20
CA ILE A 94 -13.02 -5.76 -11.12
C ILE A 94 -12.17 -4.62 -11.70
N GLY A 95 -11.33 -4.91 -12.69
CA GLY A 95 -10.54 -3.92 -13.41
C GLY A 95 -9.25 -3.52 -12.69
N PHE A 96 -8.29 -3.05 -13.48
CA PHE A 96 -6.89 -2.92 -13.06
C PHE A 96 -6.69 -2.04 -11.82
N ASP A 97 -7.34 -0.87 -11.78
CA ASP A 97 -7.13 0.11 -10.73
C ASP A 97 -7.63 -0.35 -9.35
N ARG A 98 -8.78 -1.04 -9.30
CA ARG A 98 -9.33 -1.60 -8.05
C ARG A 98 -8.46 -2.75 -7.54
N LEU A 99 -8.00 -3.62 -8.44
CA LEU A 99 -7.04 -4.69 -8.11
C LEU A 99 -5.74 -4.13 -7.53
N GLN A 100 -5.21 -3.04 -8.09
CA GLN A 100 -4.01 -2.39 -7.54
C GLN A 100 -4.23 -1.84 -6.12
N MET A 101 -5.44 -1.41 -5.78
CA MET A 101 -5.74 -0.86 -4.45
C MET A 101 -5.80 -1.93 -3.37
N ILE A 102 -6.38 -3.09 -3.66
CA ILE A 102 -6.57 -4.17 -2.68
C ILE A 102 -5.33 -5.04 -2.52
N LYS A 103 -4.49 -5.13 -3.56
CA LYS A 103 -3.30 -5.99 -3.57
C LYS A 103 -2.35 -5.87 -2.37
N PRO A 104 -2.05 -4.67 -1.81
CA PRO A 104 -1.22 -4.55 -0.62
C PRO A 104 -1.76 -5.33 0.59
N PHE A 105 -3.07 -5.56 0.65
CA PHE A 105 -3.74 -6.29 1.72
C PHE A 105 -3.78 -7.80 1.49
N MET A 106 -3.35 -8.28 0.32
CA MET A 106 -3.44 -9.71 -0.03
C MET A 106 -2.13 -10.46 0.12
N LYS A 107 -1.00 -9.77 -0.13
CA LYS A 107 0.33 -10.40 -0.26
C LYS A 107 0.74 -11.32 0.90
N ASN A 108 0.27 -11.05 2.12
CA ASN A 108 0.54 -11.85 3.32
C ASN A 108 -0.72 -12.23 4.11
N ALA A 109 -1.90 -12.07 3.52
CA ALA A 109 -3.15 -12.34 4.21
C ALA A 109 -3.63 -13.78 3.98
N ASP A 110 -4.35 -14.32 4.95
CA ASP A 110 -5.03 -15.61 4.84
C ASP A 110 -6.11 -15.60 3.75
N TRP A 111 -6.44 -16.78 3.21
CA TRP A 111 -7.41 -16.93 2.11
C TRP A 111 -8.74 -16.21 2.35
N ASN A 112 -9.33 -16.35 3.53
CA ASN A 112 -10.60 -15.67 3.86
C ASN A 112 -10.51 -14.15 3.72
N VAL A 113 -9.37 -13.56 4.12
CA VAL A 113 -9.16 -12.11 4.03
C VAL A 113 -8.96 -11.70 2.58
N ARG A 114 -8.27 -12.53 1.78
CA ARG A 114 -8.09 -12.27 0.35
C ARG A 114 -9.44 -12.29 -0.37
N ASP A 115 -10.28 -13.30 -0.13
CA ASP A 115 -11.62 -13.42 -0.74
C ASP A 115 -12.51 -12.23 -0.37
N GLU A 116 -12.49 -11.80 0.90
CA GLU A 116 -13.21 -10.60 1.32
C GLU A 116 -12.79 -9.35 0.54
N TRP A 117 -11.50 -9.20 0.24
CA TRP A 117 -11.00 -8.05 -0.52
C TRP A 117 -11.37 -8.13 -1.99
N ILE A 118 -11.43 -9.32 -2.58
CA ILE A 118 -11.94 -9.54 -3.94
C ILE A 118 -13.41 -9.11 -3.99
N HIS A 119 -14.24 -9.63 -3.10
CA HIS A 119 -15.67 -9.29 -3.04
C HIS A 119 -15.88 -7.78 -2.84
N LYS A 120 -15.13 -7.15 -1.94
CA LYS A 120 -15.17 -5.68 -1.74
C LYS A 120 -14.78 -4.93 -3.01
N ALA A 121 -13.80 -5.41 -3.77
CA ALA A 121 -13.37 -4.76 -5.00
C ALA A 121 -14.37 -4.93 -6.13
N GLU A 122 -15.09 -6.05 -6.18
CA GLU A 122 -16.15 -6.32 -7.14
C GLU A 122 -17.35 -5.39 -6.90
N GLU A 123 -17.84 -5.34 -5.66
CA GLU A 123 -19.06 -4.61 -5.30
C GLU A 123 -18.87 -3.09 -5.16
N MET A 124 -17.73 -2.63 -4.65
CA MET A 124 -17.53 -1.21 -4.35
C MET A 124 -16.99 -0.45 -5.56
N PRO A 125 -17.60 0.69 -5.93
CA PRO A 125 -17.01 1.63 -6.87
C PRO A 125 -15.64 2.11 -6.38
N PHE A 126 -14.74 2.43 -7.31
CA PHE A 126 -13.35 2.82 -7.01
C PHE A 126 -13.22 3.89 -5.91
N LYS A 127 -14.06 4.93 -5.94
CA LYS A 127 -14.03 6.01 -4.95
C LYS A 127 -14.40 5.53 -3.55
N GLU A 128 -15.46 4.72 -3.45
CA GLU A 128 -15.94 4.18 -2.18
C GLU A 128 -14.94 3.18 -1.59
N LEU A 129 -14.38 2.30 -2.42
CA LEU A 129 -13.32 1.39 -2.02
C LEU A 129 -12.11 2.14 -1.46
N ARG A 130 -11.78 3.30 -2.06
CA ARG A 130 -10.66 4.14 -1.62
C ARG A 130 -10.93 4.78 -0.27
N GLU A 131 -12.15 5.27 -0.07
CA GLU A 131 -12.60 5.86 1.19
C GLU A 131 -12.62 4.79 2.29
N HIS A 132 -13.18 3.62 2.02
CA HIS A 132 -13.20 2.46 2.92
C HIS A 132 -11.79 2.04 3.37
N ILE A 133 -10.86 1.90 2.43
CA ILE A 133 -9.45 1.60 2.74
C ILE A 133 -8.81 2.69 3.59
N LYS A 134 -9.11 3.97 3.31
CA LYS A 134 -8.57 5.09 4.08
C LYS A 134 -9.10 5.07 5.52
N GLU A 135 -10.39 4.81 5.71
CA GLU A 135 -10.99 4.69 7.03
C GLU A 135 -10.43 3.51 7.82
N LEU A 136 -10.23 2.35 7.17
CA LEU A 136 -9.61 1.20 7.79
C LEU A 136 -8.19 1.52 8.29
N LYS A 137 -7.35 2.13 7.44
CA LYS A 137 -5.99 2.54 7.85
C LYS A 137 -5.99 3.58 8.97
N GLN A 138 -6.97 4.48 8.97
CA GLN A 138 -7.11 5.47 10.04
C GLN A 138 -7.51 4.80 11.35
N LYS A 139 -8.47 3.86 11.31
CA LYS A 139 -8.88 3.06 12.47
C LYS A 139 -7.76 2.19 13.00
N GLU A 140 -6.96 1.57 12.13
CA GLU A 140 -5.74 0.84 12.54
C GLU A 140 -4.72 1.75 13.21
N LYS A 141 -4.52 2.96 12.69
CA LYS A 141 -3.61 3.94 13.30
C LYS A 141 -4.12 4.41 14.66
N GLU A 142 -5.44 4.55 14.82
CA GLU A 142 -6.08 4.96 16.07
C GLU A 142 -6.15 3.81 17.10
N SER A 143 -6.36 2.58 16.65
CA SER A 143 -6.38 1.40 17.52
C SER A 143 -4.98 0.96 17.95
N ASN A 144 -3.97 1.27 17.14
CA ASN A 144 -2.55 0.99 17.40
C ASN A 144 -1.82 2.22 17.99
N ILE A 145 -2.54 3.12 18.68
CA ILE A 145 -1.89 4.13 19.52
C ILE A 145 -1.22 3.41 20.70
N ASP A 146 0.10 3.27 20.63
CA ASP A 146 0.88 2.81 21.77
C ASP A 146 0.86 3.89 22.86
N LEU A 147 0.10 3.65 23.92
CA LEU A 147 0.01 4.56 25.06
C LEU A 147 1.39 4.82 25.70
N LYS A 148 2.36 3.91 25.54
CA LYS A 148 3.74 4.14 25.98
C LYS A 148 4.43 5.19 25.11
N GLU A 149 4.28 5.14 23.78
CA GLU A 149 4.81 6.18 22.88
C GLU A 149 4.18 7.55 23.17
N VAL A 150 2.87 7.60 23.38
CA VAL A 150 2.17 8.84 23.77
C VAL A 150 2.73 9.40 25.08
N TYR A 151 2.92 8.55 26.09
CA TYR A 151 3.51 8.97 27.36
C TYR A 151 4.93 9.51 27.20
N ILE A 152 5.75 8.87 26.37
CA ILE A 152 7.13 9.29 26.07
C ILE A 152 7.14 10.66 25.39
N GLU A 153 6.30 10.87 24.37
CA GLU A 153 6.23 12.13 23.64
C GLU A 153 5.73 13.27 24.54
N GLN A 154 4.69 13.04 25.36
CA GLN A 154 4.22 14.01 26.36
C GLN A 154 5.31 14.39 27.37
N PHE A 155 6.08 13.40 27.84
CA PHE A 155 7.23 13.65 28.71
C PHE A 155 8.26 14.56 28.03
N TRP A 156 8.63 14.24 26.78
CA TRP A 156 9.62 15.03 26.03
C TRP A 156 9.16 16.45 25.80
N GLU A 157 7.92 16.66 25.37
CA GLU A 157 7.36 18.00 25.16
C GLU A 157 7.35 18.82 26.45
N LYS A 158 6.85 18.25 27.54
CA LYS A 158 6.83 18.90 28.86
C LYS A 158 8.24 19.28 29.33
N MET A 159 9.19 18.37 29.21
CA MET A 159 10.54 18.58 29.73
C MET A 159 11.36 19.52 28.87
N THR A 160 11.28 19.41 27.54
CA THR A 160 11.96 20.35 26.63
C THR A 160 11.38 21.75 26.72
N GLY A 161 10.05 21.88 26.88
CA GLY A 161 9.40 23.16 27.16
C GLY A 161 9.82 23.76 28.51
N TRP A 162 9.81 22.95 29.58
CA TRP A 162 10.19 23.41 30.92
C TRP A 162 11.67 23.81 31.03
N PHE A 163 12.57 22.99 30.50
CA PHE A 163 14.00 23.31 30.45
C PHE A 163 14.37 24.29 29.32
N ASN A 164 13.40 24.68 28.49
CA ASN A 164 13.55 25.48 27.27
C ASN A 164 14.79 25.07 26.44
N CYS A 165 14.87 23.79 26.08
CA CYS A 165 16.04 23.25 25.41
C CYS A 165 15.69 22.15 24.41
N SER A 166 16.62 21.82 23.52
CA SER A 166 16.45 20.72 22.57
C SER A 166 16.43 19.35 23.27
N ARG A 167 15.89 18.32 22.62
CA ARG A 167 15.95 16.94 23.14
C ARG A 167 17.39 16.47 23.43
N LYS A 168 18.36 16.87 22.59
CA LYS A 168 19.77 16.54 22.77
C LYS A 168 20.33 17.15 24.05
N GLU A 169 20.00 18.41 24.31
CA GLU A 169 20.42 19.12 25.51
C GLU A 169 19.73 18.58 26.77
N LEU A 170 18.45 18.22 26.66
CA LEU A 170 17.74 17.56 27.75
C LEU A 170 18.37 16.21 28.11
N ASN A 171 18.79 15.41 27.12
CA ASN A 171 19.50 14.15 27.37
C ASN A 171 20.81 14.37 28.13
N PHE A 172 21.57 15.42 27.79
CA PHE A 172 22.78 15.78 28.54
C PHE A 172 22.45 16.12 30.00
N LYS A 173 21.41 16.93 30.24
CA LYS A 173 20.96 17.27 31.60
C LYS A 173 20.46 16.06 32.39
N LEU A 174 19.73 15.14 31.75
CA LEU A 174 19.30 13.89 32.38
C LEU A 174 20.49 12.98 32.70
N ALA A 175 21.51 12.93 31.82
CA ALA A 175 22.74 12.18 32.11
C ALA A 175 23.47 12.71 33.35
N LEU A 176 23.56 14.04 33.51
CA LEU A 176 24.10 14.65 34.72
C LEU A 176 23.25 14.31 35.96
N TYR A 177 21.92 14.32 35.84
CA TYR A 177 21.02 13.94 36.93
C TYR A 177 21.21 12.50 37.39
N PHE A 178 21.46 11.57 36.47
CA PHE A 178 21.64 10.15 36.78
C PHE A 178 23.09 9.77 37.14
N GLN A 179 24.05 10.68 37.05
CA GLN A 179 25.48 10.38 37.16
C GLN A 179 25.84 9.64 38.46
N ASP A 180 25.32 10.08 39.60
CA ASP A 180 25.60 9.51 40.93
C ASP A 180 24.37 8.84 41.55
N ALA A 181 23.37 8.51 40.73
CA ALA A 181 22.10 8.00 41.21
C ALA A 181 22.15 6.51 41.55
N ASP A 182 21.42 6.10 42.59
CA ASP A 182 21.26 4.68 42.94
C ASP A 182 20.36 3.97 41.92
N LEU A 183 21.01 3.28 40.97
CA LEU A 183 20.35 2.59 39.87
C LEU A 183 19.46 1.43 40.34
N ASP A 184 19.80 0.76 41.44
CA ASP A 184 19.01 -0.35 41.96
C ASP A 184 17.69 0.14 42.58
N ASN A 185 17.75 1.25 43.32
CA ASN A 185 16.56 1.90 43.83
C ASN A 185 15.70 2.48 42.69
N ILE A 186 16.33 3.16 41.71
CA ILE A 186 15.63 3.69 40.53
C ILE A 186 14.92 2.56 39.77
N LYS A 187 15.58 1.42 39.57
CA LYS A 187 14.99 0.27 38.88
C LYS A 187 13.76 -0.27 39.61
N LYS A 188 13.76 -0.30 40.95
CA LYS A 188 12.57 -0.67 41.75
C LYS A 188 11.42 0.32 41.53
N ILE A 189 11.71 1.62 41.59
CA ILE A 189 10.72 2.68 41.37
C ILE A 189 10.11 2.61 39.95
N ILE A 190 10.95 2.41 38.92
CA ILE A 190 10.50 2.28 37.54
C ILE A 190 9.58 1.07 37.38
N LYS A 191 9.94 -0.09 37.94
CA LYS A 191 9.11 -1.29 37.86
C LYS A 191 7.71 -1.07 38.46
N GLU A 192 7.64 -0.42 39.61
CA GLU A 192 6.36 -0.13 40.26
C GLU A 192 5.51 0.84 39.43
N ARG A 193 6.11 1.94 38.94
CA ARG A 193 5.40 2.90 38.09
C ARG A 193 4.95 2.30 36.76
N GLN A 194 5.77 1.45 36.16
CA GLN A 194 5.42 0.73 34.95
C GLN A 194 4.22 -0.18 35.18
N ARG A 195 4.21 -0.92 36.30
CA ARG A 195 3.08 -1.79 36.67
C ARG A 195 1.79 -0.99 36.87
N LEU A 196 1.85 0.15 37.55
CA LEU A 196 0.69 1.04 37.74
C LEU A 196 0.17 1.59 36.40
N PHE A 197 1.07 2.05 35.53
CA PHE A 197 0.72 2.52 34.20
C PHE A 197 0.03 1.42 33.36
N GLU A 198 0.57 0.20 33.37
CA GLU A 198 -0.01 -0.93 32.65
C GLU A 198 -1.40 -1.31 33.21
N LEU A 199 -1.60 -1.24 34.53
CA LEU A 199 -2.91 -1.49 35.15
C LEU A 199 -3.95 -0.40 34.78
N GLU A 200 -3.58 0.88 34.85
CA GLU A 200 -4.47 2.00 34.49
C GLU A 200 -4.85 2.00 33.01
N THR A 201 -3.96 1.53 32.13
CA THR A 201 -4.19 1.48 30.69
C THR A 201 -4.97 0.24 30.26
N GLN A 202 -4.88 -0.87 31.00
CA GLN A 202 -5.75 -2.05 30.81
C GLN A 202 -7.21 -1.76 31.22
N ASN A 203 -7.43 -1.12 32.38
CA ASN A 203 -8.77 -0.77 32.86
C ASN A 203 -9.51 0.27 32.00
N LYS A 204 -8.82 0.96 31.07
CA LYS A 204 -9.43 1.90 30.10
C LYS A 204 -9.80 1.27 28.76
N LYS A 205 -9.33 0.04 28.51
CA LYS A 205 -9.63 -0.73 27.29
C LYS A 205 -10.80 -1.71 27.47
N GLU A 206 -11.22 -1.96 28.72
CA GLU A 206 -12.47 -2.65 29.09
C GLU A 206 -13.63 -1.66 29.22
#